data_AF-R6XLJ9-F1
#
_entry.id   AF-R6XLJ9-F1
#
_cell.length_a   1.000
_cell.length_b   1.000
_cell.length_c   1.000
_cell.angle_alpha   90.00
_cell.angle_beta   90.00
_cell.angle_gamma   90.00
#
_symmetry.space_group_name_H-M   'P 1'
#
loop_
_entity.id
_entity.type
_entity.pdbx_description
1 polymer ?
#
loop_
_entity_poly.entity_id
_entity_poly.type
_entity_poly.pdbx_seq_one_letter_code
_entity_poly.pdbx_strand_id
1 'polypeptide(L)'
;MNSYFVQHPEMVLGTMQMESTRFGKLEPACKADKDRPLSELLHEAMQRINGEIPEYESEIDQISDEQDNSIPADPNVRNFSYTLVNGQIYFRENDRMTPATLSMTAANRVKGLLEIRDSVRSLIEYQTNDYPDEVISTEQENLNRLYDAFTQKYGLINNRGNYLAFAADESYFLLCSLEVLDDEGNFKRKADMFTKRTIKPHREITSVETASEALALSIGEKARVDLGYMAQLTGKTQEEIVTELQGVIFRVPNTEPARYVAADEYLSGDVREKLKVAEIAAKSDPALTLNVEALKQVIPKDLSAAEIAVRLGTTWIPESDIQQFVILWI
;
A
#
# COMPACT_ATOMS: atom_id res chain seq x y z
N MET A 1 26.47 -19.66 16.98
CA MET A 1 26.24 -18.35 17.66
C MET A 1 26.96 -17.30 16.83
N ASN A 2 26.34 -16.15 16.57
CA ASN A 2 26.96 -15.06 15.80
C ASN A 2 28.20 -14.53 16.55
N SER A 3 29.29 -14.20 15.84
CA SER A 3 30.55 -13.70 16.41
C SER A 3 30.36 -12.47 17.29
N TYR A 4 29.39 -11.61 16.96
CA TYR A 4 29.03 -10.46 17.77
C TYR A 4 28.67 -10.84 19.21
N PHE A 5 27.78 -11.82 19.41
CA PHE A 5 27.38 -12.27 20.76
C PHE A 5 28.46 -13.08 21.48
N VAL A 6 29.45 -13.61 20.75
CA VAL A 6 30.62 -14.25 21.36
C VAL A 6 31.57 -13.18 21.91
N GLN A 7 31.72 -12.06 21.22
CA GLN A 7 32.54 -10.92 21.65
C GLN A 7 31.82 -10.02 22.67
N HIS A 8 30.48 -9.99 22.61
CA HIS A 8 29.59 -9.22 23.48
C HIS A 8 28.58 -10.12 24.20
N PRO A 9 29.04 -10.99 25.12
CA PRO A 9 28.15 -11.86 25.88
C PRO A 9 27.13 -11.07 26.73
N GLU A 10 27.45 -9.84 27.12
CA GLU A 10 26.56 -8.90 27.80
C GLU A 10 25.36 -8.44 26.96
N MET A 11 25.37 -8.70 25.64
CA MET A 11 24.27 -8.42 24.73
C MET A 11 23.30 -9.60 24.57
N VAL A 12 23.56 -10.72 25.23
CA VAL A 12 22.64 -11.87 25.29
C VAL A 12 21.69 -11.69 26.47
N LEU A 13 20.39 -11.49 26.20
CA LEU A 13 19.38 -11.17 27.23
C LEU A 13 18.88 -12.41 28.00
N GLY A 14 19.77 -13.36 28.27
CA GLY A 14 19.47 -14.64 28.90
C GLY A 14 20.67 -15.57 28.94
N THR A 15 20.45 -16.81 29.36
CA THR A 15 21.50 -17.83 29.47
C THR A 15 21.42 -18.82 28.31
N MET A 16 22.49 -18.96 27.54
CA MET A 16 22.57 -19.97 26.49
C MET A 16 22.70 -21.37 27.09
N GLN A 17 21.81 -22.28 26.72
CA GLN A 17 21.79 -23.67 27.17
C GLN A 17 21.48 -24.60 26.00
N MET A 18 21.92 -25.86 26.10
CA MET A 18 21.51 -26.91 25.15
C MET A 18 20.25 -27.61 25.67
N GLU A 19 19.20 -27.66 24.86
CA GLU A 19 17.97 -28.35 25.22
C GLU A 19 17.59 -29.44 24.24
N SER A 20 17.05 -30.54 24.79
CA SER A 20 16.47 -31.60 23.99
C SER A 20 15.12 -31.19 23.45
N THR A 21 14.97 -31.18 22.13
CA THR A 21 13.69 -30.94 21.47
C THR A 21 12.83 -32.21 21.45
N ARG A 22 11.53 -32.07 21.13
CA ARG A 22 10.58 -33.19 20.93
C ARG A 22 10.99 -34.21 19.86
N PHE A 23 12.07 -33.94 19.13
CA PHE A 23 12.66 -34.79 18.10
C PHE A 23 14.01 -35.41 18.52
N GLY A 24 14.40 -35.31 19.79
CA GLY A 24 15.61 -35.93 20.34
C GLY A 24 16.93 -35.25 19.93
N LYS A 25 16.87 -34.05 19.32
CA LYS A 25 18.06 -33.24 18.98
C LYS A 25 18.33 -32.24 20.10
N LEU A 26 19.60 -32.11 20.48
CA LEU A 26 20.09 -31.03 21.35
C LEU A 26 20.28 -29.77 20.52
N GLU A 27 19.51 -28.72 20.81
CA GLU A 27 19.60 -27.43 20.14
C GLU A 27 19.96 -26.32 21.14
N PRO A 28 20.80 -25.35 20.74
CA PRO A 28 21.13 -24.21 21.58
C PRO A 28 19.94 -23.25 21.68
N ALA A 29 19.52 -22.94 22.90
CA ALA A 29 18.45 -22.00 23.20
C ALA A 29 18.92 -20.94 24.21
N CYS A 30 18.52 -19.68 24.00
CA CYS A 30 18.69 -18.62 24.99
C CYS A 30 17.52 -18.67 25.96
N LYS A 31 17.79 -18.95 27.24
CA LYS A 31 16.76 -19.02 28.29
C LYS A 31 16.66 -17.69 29.01
N ALA A 32 15.43 -17.21 29.16
CA ALA A 32 15.14 -15.99 29.90
C ALA A 32 15.73 -16.07 31.31
N ASP A 33 16.33 -14.96 31.74
CA ASP A 33 16.66 -14.74 33.13
C ASP A 33 15.36 -14.65 33.93
N LYS A 34 15.25 -15.42 35.03
CA LYS A 34 14.04 -15.46 35.87
C LYS A 34 14.08 -14.42 36.98
N ASP A 35 15.26 -13.88 37.28
CA ASP A 35 15.47 -12.93 38.37
C ASP A 35 15.37 -11.48 37.88
N ARG A 36 15.49 -11.25 36.56
CA ARG A 36 15.41 -9.92 35.94
C ARG A 36 14.37 -9.86 34.82
N PRO A 37 13.53 -8.83 34.76
CA PRO A 37 12.55 -8.68 33.69
C PRO A 37 13.23 -8.33 32.35
N LEU A 38 12.73 -8.92 31.25
CA LEU A 38 13.27 -8.70 29.90
C LEU A 38 13.33 -7.22 29.50
N SER A 39 12.37 -6.42 29.93
CA SER A 39 12.32 -4.98 29.65
C SER A 39 13.54 -4.22 30.18
N GLU A 40 14.05 -4.62 31.35
CA GLU A 40 15.24 -4.01 31.95
C GLU A 40 16.50 -4.43 31.20
N LEU A 41 16.64 -5.73 30.91
CA LEU A 41 17.75 -6.27 30.13
C LEU A 41 17.84 -5.64 28.73
N LEU A 42 16.70 -5.46 28.07
CA LEU A 42 16.63 -4.81 26.76
C LEU A 42 17.03 -3.34 26.85
N HIS A 43 16.58 -2.62 27.87
CA HIS A 43 16.94 -1.22 28.06
C HIS A 43 18.46 -1.04 28.23
N GLU A 44 19.09 -1.90 29.05
CA GLU A 44 20.55 -1.88 29.23
C GLU A 44 21.32 -2.20 27.95
N ALA A 45 20.86 -3.21 27.19
CA ALA A 45 21.50 -3.57 25.93
C ALA A 45 21.40 -2.44 24.90
N MET A 46 20.26 -1.76 24.82
CA MET A 46 20.08 -0.61 23.93
C MET A 46 21.05 0.54 24.25
N GLN A 47 21.38 0.77 25.52
CA GLN A 47 22.37 1.80 25.89
C GLN A 47 23.80 1.48 25.45
N ARG A 48 24.09 0.22 25.10
CA ARG A 48 25.41 -0.24 24.66
C ARG A 48 25.54 -0.32 23.15
N ILE A 49 24.44 -0.14 22.41
CA ILE A 49 24.47 -0.07 20.95
C ILE A 49 25.00 1.30 20.56
N ASN A 50 26.28 1.34 20.20
CA ASN A 50 26.88 2.47 19.50
C ASN A 50 27.04 2.08 18.04
N GLY A 51 26.49 2.90 17.15
CA GLY A 51 26.65 2.75 15.72
C GLY A 51 26.66 4.13 15.08
N GLU A 52 27.69 4.39 14.29
CA GLU A 52 27.65 5.43 13.28
C GLU A 52 27.27 4.74 11.97
N ILE A 53 26.51 5.41 11.09
CA ILE A 53 26.43 5.00 9.70
C ILE A 53 27.65 5.66 9.05
N PRO A 54 28.77 4.94 8.84
CA PRO A 54 29.89 5.53 8.14
C PRO A 54 29.42 5.93 6.73
N GLU A 55 29.91 7.05 6.22
CA GLU A 55 29.94 7.22 4.76
C GLU A 55 30.70 6.01 4.21
N TYR A 56 30.10 5.37 3.21
CA TYR A 56 30.47 4.05 2.73
C TYR A 56 31.87 4.09 2.08
N GLU A 57 32.94 3.96 2.88
CA GLU A 57 34.24 3.52 2.37
C GLU A 57 34.17 2.00 2.20
N SER A 58 33.67 1.57 1.05
CA SER A 58 33.81 0.17 0.66
C SER A 58 35.30 -0.11 0.47
N GLU A 59 35.90 -0.89 1.35
CA GLU A 59 37.01 -1.76 0.96
C GLU A 59 36.45 -2.74 -0.09
N ILE A 60 36.52 -2.31 -1.35
CA ILE A 60 36.22 -3.17 -2.51
C ILE A 60 37.29 -4.26 -2.52
N ASP A 61 36.88 -5.52 -2.59
CA ASP A 61 37.76 -6.63 -2.98
C ASP A 61 38.57 -6.20 -4.22
N GLN A 62 39.88 -5.97 -4.03
CA GLN A 62 40.80 -5.48 -5.07
C GLN A 62 41.08 -6.56 -6.12
N ILE A 63 40.05 -6.97 -6.87
CA ILE A 63 40.17 -7.84 -8.04
C ILE A 63 39.39 -7.21 -9.21
N SER A 64 39.74 -5.97 -9.55
CA SER A 64 39.46 -5.42 -10.87
C SER A 64 40.42 -4.26 -11.14
N ASP A 65 41.24 -4.38 -12.18
CA ASP A 65 42.11 -3.30 -12.68
C ASP A 65 41.33 -2.22 -13.46
N GLU A 66 39.99 -2.23 -13.42
CA GLU A 66 39.18 -1.19 -14.04
C GLU A 66 39.22 0.08 -13.17
N GLN A 67 39.66 1.20 -13.75
CA GLN A 67 39.55 2.51 -13.12
C GLN A 67 38.10 2.74 -12.70
N ASP A 68 37.87 2.86 -11.39
CA ASP A 68 36.59 3.23 -10.84
C ASP A 68 36.27 4.68 -11.23
N ASN A 69 35.59 4.83 -12.37
CA ASN A 69 35.09 6.11 -12.87
C ASN A 69 33.70 6.44 -12.31
N SER A 70 33.26 5.75 -11.25
CA SER A 70 32.00 6.08 -10.61
C SER A 70 32.08 7.38 -9.82
N ILE A 71 30.96 8.09 -9.78
CA ILE A 71 30.81 9.37 -9.08
C ILE A 71 29.75 9.23 -7.98
N PRO A 72 29.76 10.09 -6.95
CA PRO A 72 28.69 10.15 -5.97
C PRO A 72 27.33 10.35 -6.65
N ALA A 73 26.29 9.68 -6.16
CA ALA A 73 24.96 9.82 -6.73
C ALA A 73 24.39 11.24 -6.57
N ASP A 74 23.81 11.76 -7.65
CA ASP A 74 23.01 12.98 -7.60
C ASP A 74 21.67 12.69 -6.88
N PRO A 75 21.34 13.41 -5.79
CA PRO A 75 20.08 13.24 -5.08
C PRO A 75 18.82 13.39 -5.95
N ASN A 76 18.89 14.17 -7.03
CA ASN A 76 17.77 14.40 -7.95
C ASN A 76 17.55 13.26 -8.95
N VAL A 77 18.52 12.36 -9.10
CA VAL A 77 18.43 11.21 -10.02
C VAL A 77 17.85 10.03 -9.24
N ARG A 78 16.76 9.40 -9.69
CA ARG A 78 16.20 8.26 -8.95
C ARG A 78 17.14 7.06 -8.93
N ASN A 79 17.06 6.26 -7.86
CA ASN A 79 17.80 5.00 -7.80
C ASN A 79 17.37 4.05 -8.93
N PHE A 80 18.30 3.25 -9.44
CA PHE A 80 18.12 2.35 -10.58
C PHE A 80 17.67 3.07 -11.85
N SER A 81 18.28 4.21 -12.17
CA SER A 81 17.97 4.97 -13.39
C SER A 81 19.20 5.47 -14.11
N TYR A 82 19.08 5.59 -15.43
CA TYR A 82 20.07 6.25 -16.25
C TYR A 82 19.95 7.77 -16.17
N THR A 83 21.05 8.48 -16.34
CA THR A 83 21.06 9.95 -16.46
C THR A 83 22.26 10.40 -17.29
N LEU A 84 22.22 11.65 -17.76
CA LEU A 84 23.32 12.27 -18.49
C LEU A 84 24.12 13.18 -17.56
N VAL A 85 25.42 12.91 -17.43
CA VAL A 85 26.37 13.80 -16.74
C VAL A 85 27.45 14.18 -17.74
N ASN A 86 27.56 15.48 -18.05
CA ASN A 86 28.51 16.02 -19.03
C ASN A 86 28.48 15.30 -20.40
N GLY A 87 27.30 14.85 -20.84
CA GLY A 87 27.09 14.18 -22.13
C GLY A 87 27.34 12.66 -22.14
N GLN A 88 27.85 12.11 -21.04
CA GLN A 88 28.04 10.67 -20.82
C GLN A 88 26.88 10.09 -20.01
N ILE A 89 26.47 8.86 -20.34
CA ILE A 89 25.38 8.16 -19.65
C ILE A 89 25.96 7.50 -18.40
N TYR A 90 25.32 7.76 -17.27
CA TYR A 90 25.58 7.08 -16.00
C TYR A 90 24.34 6.30 -15.59
N PHE A 91 24.53 5.22 -14.83
CA PHE A 91 23.48 4.48 -14.16
C PHE A 91 23.63 4.65 -12.65
N ARG A 92 22.56 5.07 -11.97
CA ARG A 92 22.55 5.21 -10.51
C ARG A 92 22.19 3.87 -9.87
N GLU A 93 23.03 3.40 -8.97
CA GLU A 93 22.73 2.31 -8.04
C GLU A 93 23.11 2.76 -6.62
N ASN A 94 22.09 2.88 -5.78
CA ASN A 94 22.13 3.40 -4.42
C ASN A 94 22.76 4.80 -4.33
N ASP A 95 23.94 4.89 -3.76
CA ASP A 95 24.73 6.08 -3.47
C ASP A 95 25.81 6.37 -4.53
N ARG A 96 25.92 5.52 -5.56
CA ARG A 96 26.88 5.70 -6.65
C ARG A 96 26.21 5.80 -8.01
N MET A 97 26.91 6.47 -8.93
CA MET A 97 26.59 6.52 -10.34
C MET A 97 27.77 6.00 -11.14
N THR A 98 27.58 4.93 -11.88
CA THR A 98 28.61 4.28 -12.69
C THR A 98 28.43 4.63 -14.17
N PRO A 99 29.50 4.90 -14.93
CA PRO A 99 29.38 5.10 -16.37
C PRO A 99 28.79 3.87 -17.06
N ALA A 100 27.77 4.07 -17.89
CA ALA A 100 27.12 2.97 -18.58
C ALA A 100 27.93 2.52 -19.82
N THR A 101 28.38 1.27 -19.82
CA THR A 101 29.09 0.66 -20.95
C THR A 101 28.10 0.19 -22.02
N LEU A 102 27.75 1.11 -22.93
CA LEU A 102 26.73 0.88 -23.97
C LEU A 102 27.33 1.00 -25.37
N SER A 103 26.86 0.17 -26.31
CA SER A 103 27.14 0.39 -27.73
C SER A 103 26.58 1.74 -28.18
N MET A 104 27.14 2.33 -29.24
CA MET A 104 26.66 3.63 -29.76
C MET A 104 25.15 3.61 -30.07
N THR A 105 24.63 2.51 -30.62
CA THR A 105 23.20 2.34 -30.89
C THR A 105 22.38 2.27 -29.60
N ALA A 106 22.84 1.51 -28.60
CA ALA A 106 22.16 1.44 -27.30
C ALA A 106 22.18 2.80 -26.59
N ALA A 107 23.33 3.47 -26.54
CA ALA A 107 23.48 4.80 -25.96
C ALA A 107 22.52 5.82 -26.58
N ASN A 108 22.34 5.79 -27.91
CA ASN A 108 21.40 6.69 -28.57
C ASN A 108 19.93 6.34 -28.31
N ARG A 109 19.59 5.06 -28.10
CA ARG A 109 18.25 4.65 -27.64
C ARG A 109 18.00 5.14 -26.22
N VAL A 110 18.96 4.93 -25.31
CA VAL A 110 18.89 5.41 -23.92
C VAL A 110 18.68 6.92 -23.90
N LYS A 111 19.48 7.71 -24.63
CA LYS A 111 19.32 9.18 -24.69
C LYS A 111 17.92 9.61 -25.12
N GLY A 112 17.37 8.99 -26.17
CA GLY A 112 16.00 9.31 -26.61
C GLY A 112 14.92 8.92 -25.60
N LEU A 113 15.09 7.78 -24.91
CA LEU A 113 14.17 7.34 -23.86
C LEU A 113 14.26 8.22 -22.61
N LEU A 114 15.45 8.76 -22.28
CA LEU A 114 15.63 9.72 -21.19
C LEU A 114 14.84 11.01 -21.46
N GLU A 115 14.90 11.56 -22.67
CA GLU A 115 14.13 12.76 -23.03
C GLU A 115 12.62 12.52 -22.91
N ILE A 116 12.12 11.37 -23.41
CA ILE A 116 10.71 10.98 -23.27
C ILE A 116 10.36 10.84 -21.79
N ARG A 117 11.18 10.14 -21.00
CA ARG A 117 10.96 9.94 -19.57
C ARG A 117 10.85 11.25 -18.81
N ASP A 118 11.76 12.17 -19.06
CA ASP A 118 11.80 13.44 -18.35
C ASP A 118 10.54 14.26 -18.69
N SER A 119 10.12 14.28 -19.95
CA SER A 119 8.85 14.88 -20.39
C SER A 119 7.61 14.22 -19.75
N VAL A 120 7.57 12.88 -19.68
CA VAL A 120 6.51 12.13 -18.99
C VAL A 120 6.45 12.49 -17.51
N ARG A 121 7.59 12.56 -16.83
CA ARG A 121 7.66 12.91 -15.41
C ARG A 121 7.18 14.35 -15.17
N SER A 122 7.57 15.30 -16.03
CA SER A 122 7.05 16.66 -15.97
C SER A 122 5.54 16.71 -16.16
N LEU A 123 4.96 15.95 -17.09
CA LEU A 123 3.50 15.85 -17.24
C LEU A 123 2.81 15.30 -15.99
N ILE A 124 3.38 14.25 -15.38
CA ILE A 124 2.85 13.68 -14.14
C ILE A 124 2.87 14.74 -13.04
N GLU A 125 3.97 15.48 -12.89
CA GLU A 125 4.13 16.55 -11.90
C GLU A 125 3.13 17.69 -12.14
N TYR A 126 3.07 18.23 -13.36
CA TYR A 126 2.16 19.32 -13.72
C TYR A 126 0.70 18.96 -13.49
N GLN A 127 0.28 17.74 -13.85
CA GLN A 127 -1.09 17.31 -13.63
C GLN A 127 -1.39 17.04 -12.15
N THR A 128 -0.44 16.47 -11.41
CA THR A 128 -0.57 16.21 -9.96
C THR A 128 -0.72 17.51 -9.17
N ASN A 129 0.05 18.53 -9.52
CA ASN A 129 0.08 19.83 -8.85
C ASN A 129 -0.92 20.85 -9.44
N ASP A 130 -1.85 20.41 -10.28
CA ASP A 130 -2.88 21.24 -10.96
C ASP A 130 -2.33 22.50 -11.67
N TYR A 131 -1.24 22.36 -12.42
CA TYR A 131 -0.67 23.45 -13.22
C TYR A 131 -1.67 23.90 -14.32
N PRO A 132 -1.53 25.12 -14.88
CA PRO A 132 -2.40 25.62 -15.94
C PRO A 132 -2.43 24.73 -17.19
N ASP A 133 -3.58 24.69 -17.87
CA ASP A 133 -3.79 23.84 -19.05
C ASP A 133 -2.82 24.18 -20.20
N GLU A 134 -2.39 25.44 -20.33
CA GLU A 134 -1.43 25.85 -21.36
C GLU A 134 -0.05 25.21 -21.15
N VAL A 135 0.40 25.08 -19.89
CA VAL A 135 1.68 24.45 -19.55
C VAL A 135 1.62 22.96 -19.85
N ILE A 136 0.51 22.31 -19.48
CA ILE A 136 0.30 20.89 -19.75
C ILE A 136 0.22 20.63 -21.26
N SER A 137 -0.54 21.42 -22.01
CA SER A 137 -0.65 21.28 -23.47
C SER A 137 0.72 21.43 -24.15
N THR A 138 1.53 22.40 -23.71
CA THR A 138 2.88 22.61 -24.25
C THR A 138 3.76 21.38 -24.02
N GLU A 139 3.72 20.80 -22.82
CA GLU A 139 4.51 19.61 -22.52
C GLU A 139 3.96 18.36 -23.23
N GLN A 140 2.65 18.27 -23.46
CA GLN A 140 2.05 17.20 -24.27
C GLN A 140 2.49 17.28 -25.74
N GLU A 141 2.58 18.48 -26.31
CA GLU A 141 3.14 18.70 -27.65
C GLU A 141 4.62 18.30 -27.70
N ASN A 142 5.40 18.66 -26.67
CA ASN A 142 6.79 18.26 -26.54
C ASN A 142 6.94 16.73 -26.47
N LEU A 143 6.15 16.05 -25.62
CA LEU A 143 6.14 14.60 -25.52
C LEU A 143 5.79 13.95 -26.86
N ASN A 144 4.79 14.47 -27.58
CA ASN A 144 4.43 13.97 -28.92
C ASN A 144 5.62 14.07 -29.88
N ARG A 145 6.28 15.23 -29.94
CA ARG A 145 7.44 15.46 -30.81
C ARG A 145 8.59 14.51 -30.49
N LEU A 146 8.92 14.34 -29.20
CA LEU A 146 9.98 13.44 -28.74
C LEU A 146 9.66 11.98 -29.08
N TYR A 147 8.44 11.53 -28.80
CA TYR A 147 7.98 10.18 -29.11
C TYR A 147 7.97 9.90 -30.62
N ASP A 148 7.46 10.81 -31.45
CA ASP A 148 7.39 10.60 -32.90
C ASP A 148 8.79 10.56 -33.52
N ALA A 149 9.69 11.43 -33.09
CA ALA A 149 11.09 11.40 -33.52
C ALA A 149 11.80 10.10 -33.08
N PHE A 150 11.55 9.64 -31.85
CA PHE A 150 12.11 8.40 -31.34
C PHE A 150 11.61 7.18 -32.12
N THR A 151 10.29 7.05 -32.27
CA THR A 151 9.67 5.88 -32.92
C THR A 151 9.98 5.81 -34.40
N GLN A 152 10.12 6.94 -35.10
CA GLN A 152 10.58 6.98 -36.48
C GLN A 152 11.97 6.36 -36.65
N LYS A 153 12.86 6.53 -35.66
CA LYS A 153 14.26 6.08 -35.73
C LYS A 153 14.48 4.70 -35.12
N TYR A 154 13.78 4.37 -34.05
CA TYR A 154 14.06 3.20 -33.20
C TYR A 154 12.90 2.22 -33.07
N GLY A 155 11.75 2.53 -33.68
CA GLY A 155 10.50 1.81 -33.52
C GLY A 155 9.86 2.05 -32.15
N LEU A 156 8.79 1.31 -31.87
CA LEU A 156 8.02 1.35 -30.63
C LEU A 156 8.91 1.16 -29.40
N ILE A 157 8.60 1.85 -28.30
CA ILE A 157 9.25 1.73 -27.01
C ILE A 157 9.22 0.27 -26.53
N ASN A 158 8.10 -0.44 -26.74
CA ASN A 158 7.96 -1.86 -26.37
C ASN A 158 8.79 -2.83 -27.24
N ASN A 159 9.47 -2.38 -28.30
CA ASN A 159 10.29 -3.26 -29.13
C ASN A 159 11.49 -3.83 -28.36
N ARG A 160 11.86 -5.08 -28.66
CA ARG A 160 12.99 -5.79 -28.03
C ARG A 160 14.30 -5.01 -28.00
N GLY A 161 14.61 -4.24 -29.04
CA GLY A 161 15.84 -3.43 -29.09
C GLY A 161 15.86 -2.27 -28.09
N ASN A 162 14.69 -1.70 -27.78
CA ASN A 162 14.54 -0.66 -26.76
C ASN A 162 14.52 -1.27 -25.37
N TYR A 163 13.83 -2.40 -25.19
CA TYR A 163 13.89 -3.21 -23.97
C TYR A 163 15.34 -3.51 -23.58
N LEU A 164 16.13 -4.12 -24.47
CA LEU A 164 17.51 -4.49 -24.17
C LEU A 164 18.41 -3.28 -23.83
N ALA A 165 18.08 -2.10 -24.33
CA ALA A 165 18.86 -0.89 -24.07
C ALA A 165 18.50 -0.22 -22.74
N PHE A 166 17.26 -0.35 -22.26
CA PHE A 166 16.74 0.50 -21.17
C PHE A 166 15.99 -0.26 -20.07
N ALA A 167 15.84 -1.59 -20.14
CA ALA A 167 15.09 -2.37 -19.15
C ALA A 167 15.63 -2.30 -17.71
N ALA A 168 16.90 -1.90 -17.53
CA ALA A 168 17.48 -1.68 -16.21
C ALA A 168 17.02 -0.37 -15.54
N ASP A 169 16.46 0.58 -16.30
CA ASP A 169 15.92 1.82 -15.75
C ASP A 169 14.54 1.58 -15.13
N GLU A 170 14.35 2.07 -13.90
CA GLU A 170 13.09 1.97 -13.16
C GLU A 170 11.87 2.47 -13.94
N SER A 171 12.07 3.46 -14.80
CA SER A 171 11.00 4.08 -15.58
C SER A 171 10.63 3.34 -16.85
N TYR A 172 11.35 2.28 -17.26
CA TYR A 172 11.11 1.63 -18.56
C TYR A 172 9.65 1.20 -18.75
N PHE A 173 9.05 0.54 -17.75
CA PHE A 173 7.66 0.08 -17.86
C PHE A 173 6.64 1.21 -17.83
N LEU A 174 6.96 2.35 -17.20
CA LEU A 174 6.16 3.56 -17.33
C LEU A 174 6.18 4.08 -18.77
N LEU A 175 7.35 4.07 -19.43
CA LEU A 175 7.45 4.45 -20.85
C LEU A 175 6.69 3.48 -21.76
N CYS A 176 6.71 2.18 -21.46
CA CYS A 176 5.91 1.19 -22.17
C CYS A 176 4.41 1.51 -22.15
N SER A 177 3.89 2.09 -21.05
CA SER A 177 2.47 2.46 -20.95
C SER A 177 2.05 3.62 -21.86
N LEU A 178 3.00 4.31 -22.52
CA LEU A 178 2.72 5.29 -23.56
C LEU A 178 2.12 4.67 -24.82
N GLU A 179 2.23 3.35 -24.97
CA GLU A 179 1.78 2.61 -26.13
C GLU A 179 0.64 1.67 -25.73
N VAL A 180 -0.54 1.86 -26.30
CA VAL A 180 -1.65 0.92 -26.15
C VAL A 180 -1.50 -0.14 -27.22
N LEU A 181 -1.30 -1.39 -26.80
CA LEU A 181 -1.21 -2.56 -27.67
C LEU A 181 -2.55 -3.30 -27.70
N ASP A 182 -2.80 -4.06 -28.77
CA ASP A 182 -3.92 -5.02 -28.83
C ASP A 182 -3.56 -6.38 -28.20
N ASP A 183 -4.50 -7.32 -28.22
CA ASP A 183 -4.33 -8.66 -27.63
C ASP A 183 -3.22 -9.50 -28.33
N GLU A 184 -2.82 -9.09 -29.54
CA GLU A 184 -1.76 -9.70 -30.34
C GLU A 184 -0.41 -8.99 -30.16
N GLY A 185 -0.36 -7.91 -29.37
CA GLY A 185 0.83 -7.11 -29.10
C GLY A 185 1.15 -6.07 -30.18
N ASN A 186 0.22 -5.80 -31.12
CA ASN A 186 0.41 -4.77 -32.14
C ASN A 186 0.07 -3.39 -31.59
N PHE A 187 0.77 -2.36 -32.09
CA PHE A 187 0.47 -0.97 -31.72
C PHE A 187 -0.91 -0.55 -32.20
N LYS A 188 -1.78 -0.21 -31.26
CA LYS A 188 -3.14 0.27 -31.52
C LYS A 188 -3.21 1.79 -31.57
N ARG A 189 -2.63 2.46 -30.57
CA ARG A 189 -2.61 3.94 -30.45
C ARG A 189 -1.67 4.41 -29.35
N LYS A 190 -1.36 5.71 -29.36
CA LYS A 190 -0.74 6.40 -28.21
C LYS A 190 -1.68 6.41 -27.00
N ALA A 191 -1.10 6.46 -25.81
CA ALA A 191 -1.82 6.63 -24.56
C ALA A 191 -2.53 7.99 -24.48
N ASP A 192 -3.50 8.09 -23.56
CA ASP A 192 -4.33 9.28 -23.40
C ASP A 192 -3.54 10.51 -22.90
N MET A 193 -2.40 10.28 -22.22
CA MET A 193 -1.54 11.34 -21.67
C MET A 193 -0.95 12.27 -22.75
N PHE A 194 -0.89 11.83 -24.00
CA PHE A 194 -0.44 12.65 -25.13
C PHE A 194 -1.43 13.74 -25.53
N THR A 195 -2.70 13.67 -25.10
CA THR A 195 -3.75 14.56 -25.60
C THR A 195 -4.69 15.11 -24.54
N LYS A 196 -4.73 14.51 -23.33
CA LYS A 196 -5.56 15.00 -22.23
C LYS A 196 -4.95 14.66 -20.87
N ARG A 197 -5.45 15.35 -19.83
CA ARG A 197 -5.12 15.00 -18.44
C ARG A 197 -5.56 13.57 -18.14
N THR A 198 -4.64 12.78 -17.60
CA THR A 198 -4.86 11.42 -17.10
C THR A 198 -4.81 11.35 -15.58
N ILE A 199 -4.24 12.37 -14.93
CA ILE A 199 -4.25 12.56 -13.49
C ILE A 199 -5.20 13.70 -13.16
N LYS A 200 -6.22 13.42 -12.34
CA LYS A 200 -7.10 14.44 -11.81
C LYS A 200 -6.54 14.88 -10.47
N PRO A 201 -6.26 16.18 -10.27
CA PRO A 201 -5.78 16.67 -8.98
C PRO A 201 -6.84 16.40 -7.92
N HIS A 202 -6.39 16.01 -6.73
CA HIS A 202 -7.27 15.91 -5.58
C HIS A 202 -7.74 17.32 -5.22
N ARG A 203 -9.02 17.60 -5.43
CA ARG A 203 -9.65 18.84 -4.96
C ARG A 203 -10.43 18.51 -3.72
N GLU A 204 -10.01 19.06 -2.59
CA GLU A 204 -10.79 18.99 -1.37
C GLU A 204 -12.16 19.63 -1.64
N ILE A 205 -13.21 18.85 -1.47
CA ILE A 205 -14.57 19.37 -1.53
C ILE A 205 -14.77 20.16 -0.25
N THR A 206 -14.95 21.47 -0.37
CA THR A 206 -15.05 22.39 0.77
C THR A 206 -16.49 22.63 1.20
N SER A 207 -17.48 22.32 0.35
CA SER A 207 -18.89 22.45 0.69
C SER A 207 -19.77 21.49 -0.12
N VAL A 208 -20.86 21.02 0.49
CA VAL A 208 -21.93 20.26 -0.18
C VAL A 208 -23.30 20.72 0.32
N GLU A 209 -24.35 20.49 -0.46
CA GLU A 209 -25.70 20.99 -0.14
C GLU A 209 -26.47 20.03 0.77
N THR A 210 -26.20 18.72 0.66
CA THR A 210 -26.99 17.68 1.34
C THR A 210 -26.18 16.86 2.34
N ALA A 211 -26.86 16.38 3.40
CA ALA A 211 -26.23 15.47 4.36
C ALA A 211 -25.80 14.14 3.71
N SER A 212 -26.49 13.69 2.66
CA SER A 212 -26.15 12.46 1.92
C SER A 212 -24.83 12.59 1.16
N GLU A 213 -24.57 13.73 0.50
CA GLU A 213 -23.27 14.01 -0.12
C GLU A 213 -22.17 14.09 0.91
N ALA A 214 -22.43 14.77 2.04
CA ALA A 214 -21.48 14.85 3.14
C ALA A 214 -21.16 13.48 3.73
N LEU A 215 -22.15 12.59 3.82
CA LEU A 215 -21.97 11.21 4.28
C LEU A 215 -21.05 10.44 3.34
N ALA A 216 -21.29 10.52 2.03
CA ALA A 216 -20.44 9.86 1.03
C ALA A 216 -18.98 10.32 1.14
N LEU A 217 -18.75 11.63 1.34
CA LEU A 217 -17.42 12.19 1.57
C LEU A 217 -16.82 11.75 2.91
N SER A 218 -17.62 11.67 3.97
CA SER A 218 -17.16 11.20 5.28
C SER A 218 -16.70 9.75 5.23
N ILE A 219 -17.45 8.88 4.55
CA ILE A 219 -17.04 7.49 4.32
C ILE A 219 -15.79 7.41 3.43
N GLY A 220 -15.73 8.19 2.35
CA GLY A 220 -14.57 8.19 1.44
C GLY A 220 -13.27 8.69 2.08
N GLU A 221 -13.35 9.77 2.87
CA GLU A 221 -12.18 10.47 3.42
C GLU A 221 -11.82 10.04 4.84
N LYS A 222 -12.81 9.66 5.66
CA LYS A 222 -12.64 9.31 7.08
C LYS A 222 -12.88 7.84 7.38
N ALA A 223 -13.36 7.05 6.40
CA ALA A 223 -13.74 5.64 6.56
C ALA A 223 -14.74 5.39 7.69
N ARG A 224 -15.56 6.39 8.03
CA ARG A 224 -16.60 6.32 9.08
C ARG A 224 -17.61 7.46 8.92
N VAL A 225 -18.73 7.36 9.64
CA VAL A 225 -19.65 8.50 9.81
C VAL A 225 -19.05 9.49 10.80
N ASP A 226 -18.40 10.54 10.28
CA ASP A 226 -17.85 11.65 11.06
C ASP A 226 -18.76 12.87 10.97
N LEU A 227 -19.65 13.05 11.96
CA LEU A 227 -20.63 14.14 11.98
C LEU A 227 -19.98 15.53 12.09
N GLY A 228 -18.81 15.63 12.72
CA GLY A 228 -18.07 16.89 12.82
C GLY A 228 -17.58 17.35 11.45
N TYR A 229 -16.98 16.43 10.69
CA TYR A 229 -16.57 16.70 9.31
C TYR A 229 -17.78 17.03 8.41
N MET A 230 -18.87 16.28 8.53
CA MET A 230 -20.09 16.52 7.73
C MET A 230 -20.73 17.88 8.03
N ALA A 231 -20.74 18.31 9.29
CA ALA A 231 -21.22 19.63 9.70
C ALA A 231 -20.37 20.76 9.09
N GLN A 232 -19.04 20.58 9.02
CA GLN A 232 -18.16 21.55 8.37
C GLN A 232 -18.45 21.71 6.87
N LEU A 233 -18.73 20.60 6.17
CA LEU A 233 -19.02 20.62 4.73
C LEU A 233 -20.40 21.19 4.39
N THR A 234 -21.41 20.94 5.23
CA THR A 234 -22.80 21.33 4.95
C THR A 234 -23.19 22.66 5.59
N GLY A 235 -22.46 23.10 6.62
CA GLY A 235 -22.86 24.19 7.50
C GLY A 235 -24.04 23.87 8.42
N LYS A 236 -24.54 22.62 8.41
CA LYS A 236 -25.66 22.16 9.24
C LYS A 236 -25.18 21.71 10.62
N THR A 237 -26.09 21.70 11.58
CA THR A 237 -25.85 21.09 12.90
C THR A 237 -25.80 19.56 12.79
N GLN A 238 -25.16 18.90 13.76
CA GLN A 238 -25.10 17.44 13.76
C GLN A 238 -26.50 16.82 13.90
N GLU A 239 -27.40 17.46 14.65
CA GLU A 239 -28.77 17.05 14.85
C GLU A 239 -29.59 17.10 13.55
N GLU A 240 -29.42 18.15 12.75
CA GLU A 240 -30.04 18.26 11.42
C GLU A 240 -29.53 17.17 10.48
N ILE A 241 -28.23 16.93 10.46
CA ILE A 241 -27.60 15.87 9.65
C ILE A 241 -28.15 14.48 10.03
N VAL A 242 -28.23 14.19 11.33
CA VAL A 242 -28.78 12.93 11.84
C VAL A 242 -30.25 12.76 11.45
N THR A 243 -31.01 13.85 11.48
CA THR A 243 -32.43 13.85 11.09
C THR A 243 -32.60 13.61 9.59
N GLU A 244 -31.81 14.28 8.75
CA GLU A 244 -31.83 14.09 7.28
C GLU A 244 -31.39 12.69 6.87
N LEU A 245 -30.49 12.07 7.63
CA LEU A 245 -29.93 10.74 7.35
C LEU A 245 -30.61 9.61 8.14
N GLN A 246 -31.79 9.86 8.69
CA GLN A 246 -32.54 8.85 9.43
C GLN A 246 -32.79 7.60 8.55
N GLY A 247 -32.36 6.44 9.04
CA GLY A 247 -32.43 5.17 8.31
C GLY A 247 -31.27 4.91 7.33
N VAL A 248 -30.45 5.93 7.03
CA VAL A 248 -29.20 5.79 6.25
C VAL A 248 -28.01 5.60 7.20
N ILE A 249 -28.04 6.26 8.37
CA ILE A 249 -27.11 6.05 9.46
C ILE A 249 -27.85 5.63 10.73
N PHE A 250 -27.16 4.91 11.61
CA PHE A 250 -27.69 4.44 12.89
C PHE A 250 -26.75 4.83 14.03
N ARG A 251 -27.33 5.31 15.13
CA ARG A 251 -26.59 5.51 16.38
C ARG A 251 -26.26 4.15 16.99
N VAL A 252 -25.02 3.91 17.34
CA VAL A 252 -24.60 2.68 18.02
C VAL A 252 -24.98 2.77 19.51
N PRO A 253 -25.82 1.86 20.03
CA PRO A 253 -26.20 1.89 21.44
C PRO A 253 -24.99 1.77 22.38
N ASN A 254 -25.09 2.37 23.57
CA ASN A 254 -24.09 2.26 24.65
C ASN A 254 -22.67 2.73 24.27
N THR A 255 -22.55 3.68 23.34
CA THR A 255 -21.27 4.30 22.98
C THR A 255 -21.20 5.73 23.51
N GLU A 256 -20.11 6.05 24.21
CA GLU A 256 -19.79 7.39 24.69
C GLU A 256 -18.36 7.76 24.27
N PRO A 257 -18.15 8.84 23.47
CA PRO A 257 -19.18 9.72 22.91
C PRO A 257 -20.10 9.00 21.91
N ALA A 258 -21.27 9.57 21.64
CA ALA A 258 -22.25 9.00 20.71
C ALA A 258 -21.61 8.72 19.34
N ARG A 259 -21.62 7.46 18.91
CA ARG A 259 -21.09 7.02 17.63
C ARG A 259 -22.22 6.71 16.66
N TYR A 260 -22.05 7.13 15.41
CA TYR A 260 -22.93 6.76 14.29
C TYR A 260 -22.16 5.90 13.29
N VAL A 261 -22.88 5.01 12.62
CA VAL A 261 -22.37 4.14 11.56
C VAL A 261 -23.39 4.07 10.42
N ALA A 262 -22.93 3.76 9.21
CA ALA A 262 -23.81 3.61 8.06
C ALA A 262 -24.66 2.34 8.16
N ALA A 263 -25.79 2.31 7.45
CA ALA A 263 -26.75 1.20 7.50
C ALA A 263 -26.14 -0.17 7.13
N ASP A 264 -25.22 -0.19 6.17
CA ASP A 264 -24.49 -1.39 5.73
C ASP A 264 -23.58 -1.96 6.84
N GLU A 265 -22.94 -1.12 7.65
CA GLU A 265 -22.20 -1.55 8.84
C GLU A 265 -23.15 -1.97 9.98
N TYR A 266 -24.20 -1.18 10.22
CA TYR A 266 -25.11 -1.43 11.36
C TYR A 266 -25.92 -2.71 11.18
N LEU A 267 -26.49 -2.91 9.98
CA LEU A 267 -27.43 -3.99 9.66
C LEU A 267 -26.74 -5.26 9.10
N SER A 268 -25.44 -5.39 9.31
CA SER A 268 -24.65 -6.58 8.94
C SER A 268 -23.96 -7.22 10.16
N GLY A 269 -23.28 -8.36 9.95
CA GLY A 269 -22.61 -9.09 11.03
C GLY A 269 -23.59 -9.80 11.97
N ASP A 270 -23.30 -9.83 13.27
CA ASP A 270 -24.17 -10.45 14.27
C ASP A 270 -25.40 -9.57 14.59
N VAL A 271 -26.33 -9.53 13.64
CA VAL A 271 -27.57 -8.74 13.73
C VAL A 271 -28.49 -9.21 14.85
N ARG A 272 -28.37 -10.46 15.30
CA ARG A 272 -29.18 -11.00 16.42
C ARG A 272 -28.71 -10.43 17.73
N GLU A 273 -27.40 -10.39 17.96
CA GLU A 273 -26.85 -9.77 19.16
C GLU A 273 -27.08 -8.25 19.15
N LYS A 274 -26.85 -7.60 18.00
CA LYS A 274 -27.18 -6.17 17.84
C LYS A 274 -28.65 -5.86 18.14
N LEU A 275 -29.59 -6.72 17.74
CA LEU A 275 -31.02 -6.55 18.03
C LEU A 275 -31.30 -6.61 19.53
N LYS A 276 -30.74 -7.59 20.26
CA LYS A 276 -30.90 -7.67 21.72
C LYS A 276 -30.39 -6.40 22.41
N VAL A 277 -29.20 -5.93 22.02
CA VAL A 277 -28.60 -4.71 22.58
C VAL A 277 -29.49 -3.50 22.29
N ALA A 278 -29.99 -3.37 21.05
CA ALA A 278 -30.88 -2.28 20.67
C ALA A 278 -32.21 -2.31 21.43
N GLU A 279 -32.82 -3.47 21.64
CA GLU A 279 -34.07 -3.61 22.40
C GLU A 279 -33.91 -3.25 23.88
N ILE A 280 -32.76 -3.58 24.48
CA ILE A 280 -32.44 -3.18 25.85
C ILE A 280 -32.26 -1.66 25.92
N ALA A 281 -31.47 -1.09 25.03
CA ALA A 281 -31.19 0.35 25.03
C ALA A 281 -32.43 1.20 24.70
N ALA A 282 -33.33 0.71 23.84
CA ALA A 282 -34.57 1.39 23.49
C ALA A 282 -35.55 1.57 24.66
N LYS A 283 -35.41 0.77 25.74
CA LYS A 283 -36.20 0.95 26.97
C LYS A 283 -35.84 2.24 27.71
N SER A 284 -34.59 2.68 27.60
CA SER A 284 -34.08 3.91 28.22
C SER A 284 -34.01 5.09 27.25
N ASP A 285 -33.80 4.84 25.95
CA ASP A 285 -33.70 5.85 24.91
C ASP A 285 -34.66 5.53 23.75
N PRO A 286 -35.87 6.13 23.73
CA PRO A 286 -36.87 5.88 22.70
C PRO A 286 -36.40 6.15 21.26
N ALA A 287 -35.37 6.97 21.05
CA ALA A 287 -34.82 7.24 19.72
C ALA A 287 -34.24 5.97 19.06
N LEU A 288 -33.82 4.98 19.86
CA LEU A 288 -33.29 3.70 19.37
C LEU A 288 -34.38 2.71 18.94
N THR A 289 -35.66 3.07 19.03
CA THR A 289 -36.76 2.24 18.49
C THR A 289 -36.59 1.99 17.00
N LEU A 290 -36.10 3.00 16.26
CA LEU A 290 -35.79 2.89 14.83
C LEU A 290 -34.74 1.81 14.55
N ASN A 291 -33.72 1.70 15.41
CA ASN A 291 -32.70 0.66 15.30
C ASN A 291 -33.31 -0.74 15.45
N VAL A 292 -34.24 -0.91 16.40
CA VAL A 292 -34.92 -2.18 16.65
C VAL A 292 -35.75 -2.58 15.43
N GLU A 293 -36.53 -1.65 14.88
CA GLU A 293 -37.35 -1.89 13.69
C GLU A 293 -36.49 -2.29 12.49
N ALA A 294 -35.41 -1.56 12.23
CA ALA A 294 -34.50 -1.86 11.13
C ALA A 294 -33.80 -3.23 11.29
N LEU A 295 -33.32 -3.55 12.49
CA LEU A 295 -32.67 -4.84 12.76
C LEU A 295 -33.63 -6.02 12.60
N LYS A 296 -34.91 -5.87 12.97
CA LYS A 296 -35.93 -6.91 12.77
C LYS A 296 -36.15 -7.27 11.30
N GLN A 297 -35.99 -6.31 10.39
CA GLN A 297 -36.16 -6.55 8.95
C GLN A 297 -34.99 -7.34 8.32
N VAL A 298 -33.82 -7.33 8.95
CA VAL A 298 -32.60 -7.98 8.41
C VAL A 298 -32.22 -9.28 9.11
N ILE A 299 -33.04 -9.76 10.05
CA ILE A 299 -32.79 -11.05 10.71
C ILE A 299 -32.89 -12.17 9.67
N PRO A 300 -31.81 -12.93 9.43
CA PRO A 300 -31.85 -14.08 8.52
C PRO A 300 -32.80 -15.14 9.05
N LYS A 301 -33.50 -15.83 8.15
CA LYS A 301 -34.34 -16.97 8.52
C LYS A 301 -33.50 -18.03 9.26
N ASP A 302 -34.08 -18.62 10.30
CA ASP A 302 -33.48 -19.78 10.95
C ASP A 302 -33.38 -20.94 9.96
N LEU A 303 -32.19 -21.55 9.88
CA LEU A 303 -31.98 -22.77 9.13
C LEU A 303 -32.42 -23.96 9.98
N SER A 304 -33.17 -24.88 9.38
CA SER A 304 -33.46 -26.18 9.97
C SER A 304 -32.22 -27.08 9.91
N ALA A 305 -32.17 -28.11 10.78
CA ALA A 305 -31.07 -29.06 10.81
C ALA A 305 -30.80 -29.72 9.43
N ALA A 306 -31.84 -29.93 8.62
CA ALA A 306 -31.72 -30.51 7.28
C ALA A 306 -31.12 -29.54 6.25
N GLU A 307 -31.20 -28.24 6.47
CA GLU A 307 -30.62 -27.20 5.61
C GLU A 307 -29.13 -26.93 5.91
N ILE A 308 -28.61 -27.51 7.00
CA ILE A 308 -27.22 -27.35 7.44
C ILE A 308 -26.42 -28.57 6.94
N ALA A 309 -25.75 -28.40 5.80
CA ALA A 309 -24.81 -29.40 5.29
C ALA A 309 -23.42 -29.17 5.91
N VAL A 310 -22.83 -30.21 6.51
CA VAL A 310 -21.51 -30.13 7.12
C VAL A 310 -20.57 -31.17 6.52
N ARG A 311 -19.31 -30.78 6.31
CA ARG A 311 -18.24 -31.67 5.85
C ARG A 311 -17.38 -32.06 7.04
N LEU A 312 -16.95 -33.32 7.09
CA LEU A 312 -15.96 -33.77 8.06
C LEU A 312 -14.67 -32.95 7.90
N GLY A 313 -14.18 -32.39 9.01
CA GLY A 313 -13.03 -31.50 9.04
C GLY A 313 -13.34 -30.00 9.08
N THR A 314 -14.60 -29.59 9.24
CA THR A 314 -14.92 -28.20 9.57
C THR A 314 -14.37 -27.83 10.95
N THR A 315 -13.79 -26.63 11.07
CA THR A 315 -13.06 -26.16 12.26
C THR A 315 -13.91 -26.01 13.52
N TRP A 316 -15.23 -26.01 13.39
CA TRP A 316 -16.18 -25.79 14.48
C TRP A 316 -16.85 -27.07 14.98
N ILE A 317 -16.60 -28.23 14.35
CA ILE A 317 -17.01 -29.53 14.91
C ILE A 317 -15.85 -30.08 15.76
N PRO A 318 -16.06 -30.32 17.07
CA PRO A 318 -15.07 -30.95 17.92
C PRO A 318 -14.64 -32.34 17.41
N GLU A 319 -13.35 -32.66 17.52
CA GLU A 319 -12.84 -33.99 17.14
C GLU A 319 -13.53 -35.13 17.91
N SER A 320 -13.92 -34.88 19.17
CA SER A 320 -14.66 -35.83 20.01
C SER A 320 -15.99 -36.26 19.38
N ASP A 321 -16.71 -35.32 18.78
CA ASP A 321 -18.03 -35.57 18.20
C ASP A 321 -17.89 -36.37 16.90
N ILE A 322 -16.83 -36.10 16.13
CA ILE A 322 -16.48 -36.88 14.93
C ILE A 322 -16.12 -38.32 15.31
N GLN A 323 -15.26 -38.50 16.34
CA GLN A 323 -14.86 -39.83 16.82
C GLN A 323 -16.06 -40.63 17.32
N GLN A 324 -16.95 -40.01 18.11
CA GLN A 324 -18.13 -40.66 18.63
C GLN A 324 -19.10 -41.09 17.52
N PHE A 325 -19.27 -40.26 16.48
CA PHE A 325 -20.07 -40.62 15.31
C PHE A 325 -19.50 -41.83 14.56
N VAL A 326 -18.17 -41.88 14.33
CA VAL A 326 -17.53 -43.01 13.62
C VAL A 326 -17.63 -44.31 14.44
N ILE A 327 -17.50 -44.25 15.76
CA ILE A 327 -17.52 -45.44 16.63
C ILE A 327 -18.94 -46.00 16.81
N LEU A 328 -19.98 -45.15 16.83
CA LEU A 328 -21.38 -45.59 17.01
C LEU A 328 -22.01 -46.25 15.76
N TRP A 329 -21.37 -46.12 14.59
CA TRP A 329 -21.89 -46.63 13.31
C TRP A 329 -21.07 -47.81 12.73
N ILE A 330 -20.21 -48.43 13.56
CA ILE A 330 -19.50 -49.70 13.28
C ILE A 330 -20.00 -50.76 14.25
#